data_AF-A0A3M2Z2K5-F1
#
_entry.id   AF-A0A3M2Z2K5-F1
#
_cell.length_a   1.000
_cell.length_b   1.000
_cell.length_c   1.000
_cell.angle_alpha   90.00
_cell.angle_beta   90.00
_cell.angle_gamma   90.00
#
_symmetry.space_group_name_H-M   'P 1'
#
loop_
_entity.id
_entity.type
_entity.pdbx_description
1 polymer ?
#
loop_
_entity_poly.entity_id
_entity_poly.type
_entity_poly.pdbx_seq_one_letter_code
_entity_poly.pdbx_strand_id
1 'polypeptide(L)'
;AMAMPETLNAISLKVWPVANLTVLQLQTLQAEIGLFIRAAFRESTQSDYAPTRTFPQSRFSFSRLTEELHAQFPNISSLRFANSDIVSALDIPRISTLAVVLQ
;
A
#
# COMPACT_ATOMS: atom_id res chain seq x y z
N ALA A 1 28.82 11.87 3.34
CA ALA A 1 27.52 11.47 2.76
C ALA A 1 26.51 11.43 3.91
N MET A 2 25.49 12.28 3.89
CA MET A 2 24.44 12.25 4.92
C MET A 2 23.39 11.23 4.48
N ALA A 3 23.33 10.09 5.17
CA ALA A 3 22.21 9.17 5.03
C ALA A 3 20.95 9.89 5.53
N MET A 4 19.93 9.99 4.68
CA MET A 4 18.66 10.56 5.09
C MET A 4 18.02 9.66 6.16
N PRO A 5 17.52 10.21 7.28
CA PRO A 5 16.81 9.41 8.28
C PRO A 5 15.56 8.74 7.66
N GLU A 6 15.29 7.53 8.13
CA GLU A 6 14.19 6.69 7.65
C GLU A 6 13.09 6.67 8.73
N THR A 7 11.83 6.80 8.33
CA THR A 7 10.69 6.69 9.25
C THR A 7 9.96 5.38 9.03
N LEU A 8 9.70 4.66 10.12
CA LEU A 8 9.01 3.37 10.11
C LEU A 8 7.51 3.56 10.34
N ASN A 9 6.69 3.15 9.38
CA ASN A 9 5.25 3.31 9.42
C ASN A 9 4.56 1.94 9.43
N ALA A 10 3.72 1.68 10.41
CA ALA A 10 2.87 0.48 10.45
C ALA A 10 1.61 0.73 9.61
N ILE A 11 1.43 0.00 8.52
CA ILE A 11 0.31 0.18 7.58
C ILE A 11 -0.73 -0.91 7.81
N SER A 12 -1.98 -0.52 8.02
CA SER A 12 -3.11 -1.43 8.16
C SER A 12 -4.20 -1.11 7.14
N LEU A 13 -4.53 -2.09 6.31
CA LEU A 13 -5.53 -2.01 5.26
C LEU A 13 -6.60 -3.09 5.46
N LYS A 14 -7.86 -2.66 5.48
CA LYS A 14 -9.02 -3.55 5.37
C LYS A 14 -9.50 -3.57 3.94
N VAL A 15 -9.73 -4.77 3.40
CA VAL A 15 -10.15 -5.01 2.02
C VAL A 15 -11.47 -5.77 2.04
N TRP A 16 -12.48 -5.23 1.37
CA TRP A 16 -13.73 -5.93 1.08
C TRP A 16 -13.68 -6.38 -0.38
N PRO A 17 -13.44 -7.67 -0.65
CA PRO A 17 -13.45 -8.21 -2.00
C PRO A 17 -14.87 -8.27 -2.57
N VAL A 18 -14.96 -8.38 -3.90
CA VAL A 18 -16.23 -8.71 -4.56
C VAL A 18 -16.70 -10.12 -4.19
N ALA A 19 -18.01 -10.35 -4.27
CA ALA A 19 -18.58 -11.67 -3.99
C ALA A 19 -18.12 -12.73 -5.00
N ASN A 20 -18.20 -14.01 -4.60
CA ASN A 20 -17.93 -15.19 -5.44
C ASN A 20 -16.46 -15.40 -5.85
N LEU A 21 -15.50 -14.82 -5.12
CA LEU A 21 -14.09 -15.18 -5.30
C LEU A 21 -13.77 -16.50 -4.59
N THR A 22 -12.95 -17.32 -5.24
CA THR A 22 -12.39 -18.53 -4.64
C THR A 22 -11.37 -18.18 -3.55
N VAL A 23 -11.11 -19.13 -2.65
CA VAL A 23 -10.08 -18.97 -1.60
C VAL A 23 -8.72 -18.63 -2.20
N LEU A 24 -8.35 -19.27 -3.31
CA LEU A 24 -7.10 -18.98 -4.01
C LEU A 24 -7.07 -17.55 -4.57
N GLN A 25 -8.16 -17.09 -5.19
CA GLN A 25 -8.24 -15.71 -5.69
C GLN A 25 -8.17 -14.67 -4.57
N LEU A 26 -8.77 -14.95 -3.41
CA LEU A 26 -8.68 -14.09 -2.23
C LEU A 26 -7.25 -13.99 -1.71
N GLN A 27 -6.55 -15.13 -1.60
CA GLN A 27 -5.15 -15.18 -1.17
C GLN A 27 -4.23 -14.45 -2.16
N THR A 28 -4.42 -14.67 -3.46
CA THR A 28 -3.69 -13.93 -4.49
C THR A 28 -3.98 -12.44 -4.39
N LEU A 29 -5.25 -12.02 -4.31
CA LEU A 29 -5.61 -10.61 -4.20
C LEU A 29 -4.94 -9.96 -2.99
N GLN A 30 -4.98 -10.60 -1.82
CA GLN A 30 -4.34 -10.09 -0.61
C GLN A 30 -2.83 -9.94 -0.77
N ALA A 31 -2.16 -10.93 -1.39
CA ALA A 31 -0.72 -10.88 -1.63
C ALA A 31 -0.33 -9.78 -2.63
N GLU A 32 -1.05 -9.68 -3.75
CA GLU A 32 -0.80 -8.68 -4.80
C GLU A 32 -1.04 -7.25 -4.30
N ILE A 33 -2.09 -7.00 -3.52
CA ILE A 33 -2.31 -5.72 -2.82
C ILE A 33 -1.11 -5.39 -1.93
N GLY A 34 -0.59 -6.39 -1.21
CA GLY A 34 0.59 -6.25 -0.37
C GLY A 34 1.82 -5.80 -1.15
N LEU A 35 2.07 -6.43 -2.30
CA LEU A 35 3.18 -6.10 -3.19
C LEU A 35 3.02 -4.68 -3.78
N PHE A 36 1.81 -4.30 -4.18
CA PHE A 36 1.51 -2.97 -4.68
C PHE A 36 1.82 -1.87 -3.65
N ILE A 37 1.37 -2.05 -2.40
CA ILE A 37 1.63 -1.09 -1.33
C ILE A 37 3.14 -1.00 -1.06
N ARG A 38 3.84 -2.14 -0.98
CA ARG A 38 5.30 -2.16 -0.79
C ARG A 38 6.04 -1.41 -1.91
N ALA A 39 5.61 -1.57 -3.16
CA ALA A 39 6.16 -0.82 -4.30
C ALA A 39 5.96 0.70 -4.16
N ALA A 40 4.82 1.15 -3.62
CA ALA A 40 4.56 2.57 -3.35
C ALA A 40 5.51 3.17 -2.31
N PHE A 41 5.91 2.36 -1.32
CA PHE A 41 6.89 2.73 -0.29
C PHE A 41 8.36 2.47 -0.70
N ARG A 42 8.61 2.16 -1.98
CA ARG A 42 9.94 1.89 -2.54
C ARG A 42 10.66 0.72 -1.87
N GLU A 43 9.93 -0.26 -1.38
CA GLU A 43 10.53 -1.54 -1.04
C GLU A 43 10.84 -2.33 -2.30
N SER A 44 11.94 -3.09 -2.28
CA SER A 44 12.31 -3.97 -3.38
C SER A 44 11.30 -5.11 -3.48
N THR A 45 10.29 -4.95 -4.32
CA THR A 45 9.34 -6.00 -4.71
C THR A 45 9.74 -6.57 -6.06
N GLN A 46 9.59 -7.88 -6.27
CA GLN A 46 9.77 -8.51 -7.58
C GLN A 46 8.64 -8.18 -8.59
N SER A 47 7.58 -7.48 -8.19
CA SER A 47 6.47 -7.12 -9.07
C SER A 47 6.74 -5.88 -9.92
N ASP A 48 6.21 -5.88 -11.14
CA ASP A 48 6.17 -4.75 -12.10
C ASP A 48 5.17 -3.63 -11.73
N TYR A 49 4.71 -3.56 -10.48
CA TYR A 49 3.78 -2.53 -10.06
C TYR A 49 4.43 -1.15 -10.06
N ALA A 50 3.75 -0.17 -10.67
CA ALA A 50 4.19 1.22 -10.75
C ALA A 50 3.20 2.20 -10.08
N PRO A 51 2.89 2.04 -8.78
CA PRO A 51 2.07 2.99 -8.03
C PRO A 51 2.73 4.35 -7.90
N THR A 52 1.93 5.37 -7.55
CA THR A 52 2.45 6.65 -7.08
C THR A 52 3.33 6.43 -5.86
N ARG A 53 4.63 6.72 -6.02
CA ARG A 53 5.63 6.49 -4.99
C ARG A 53 5.60 7.57 -3.92
N THR A 54 5.97 7.20 -2.70
CA THR A 54 6.35 8.15 -1.66
C THR A 54 7.53 8.99 -2.16
N PHE A 55 7.49 10.31 -1.97
CA PHE A 55 8.60 11.21 -2.29
C PHE A 55 9.04 11.98 -1.03
N PRO A 56 10.36 12.15 -0.80
CA PRO A 56 10.85 13.04 0.25
C PRO A 56 10.32 14.46 -0.02
N GLN A 57 9.94 15.18 1.03
CA GLN A 57 9.28 16.50 0.98
C GLN A 57 7.84 16.53 0.46
N SER A 58 7.24 15.38 0.13
CA SER A 58 5.83 15.31 -0.29
C SER A 58 4.98 14.54 0.71
N ARG A 59 3.72 14.94 0.81
CA ARG A 59 2.70 14.21 1.56
C ARG A 59 2.31 12.96 0.76
N PHE A 60 2.47 11.78 1.37
CA PHE A 60 1.91 10.56 0.83
C PHE A 60 0.43 10.46 1.21
N SER A 61 -0.44 10.42 0.20
CA SER A 61 -1.89 10.37 0.41
C SER A 61 -2.41 8.94 0.29
N PHE A 62 -3.03 8.44 1.36
CA PHE A 62 -3.68 7.13 1.32
C PHE A 62 -4.94 7.13 0.46
N SER A 63 -5.60 8.29 0.32
CA SER A 63 -6.72 8.44 -0.63
C SER A 63 -6.27 8.15 -2.05
N ARG A 64 -5.12 8.69 -2.46
CA ARG A 64 -4.55 8.43 -3.79
C ARG A 64 -4.17 6.97 -3.97
N LEU A 65 -3.49 6.38 -2.98
CA LEU A 65 -3.17 4.95 -3.01
C LEU A 65 -4.42 4.07 -3.10
N THR A 66 -5.51 4.47 -2.45
CA THR A 66 -6.80 3.77 -2.50
C THR A 66 -7.41 3.81 -3.90
N GLU A 67 -7.38 4.96 -4.58
CA GLU A 67 -7.83 5.08 -5.97
C GLU A 67 -7.02 4.19 -6.90
N GLU A 68 -5.70 4.18 -6.75
CA GLU A 68 -4.82 3.36 -7.58
C GLU A 68 -5.03 1.85 -7.33
N LEU A 69 -5.24 1.44 -6.08
CA LEU A 69 -5.59 0.06 -5.75
C LEU A 69 -6.92 -0.35 -6.39
N HIS A 70 -7.94 0.52 -6.35
CA HIS A 70 -9.21 0.25 -7.02
C HIS A 70 -9.07 0.17 -8.54
N ALA A 71 -8.21 0.99 -9.15
CA ALA A 71 -7.94 0.96 -10.59
C ALA A 71 -7.18 -0.32 -10.99
N GLN A 72 -6.22 -0.76 -10.17
CA GLN A 72 -5.37 -1.91 -10.47
C GLN A 72 -6.08 -3.25 -10.21
N PHE A 73 -6.94 -3.33 -9.19
CA PHE A 73 -7.54 -4.57 -8.74
C PHE A 73 -9.07 -4.51 -8.82
N PRO A 74 -9.68 -4.98 -9.94
CA PRO A 74 -11.13 -4.92 -10.12
C PRO A 74 -11.92 -5.82 -9.16
N ASN A 75 -11.24 -6.77 -8.51
CA ASN A 75 -11.83 -7.69 -7.53
C ASN A 75 -12.04 -7.07 -6.14
N ILE A 76 -11.77 -5.76 -6.01
CA ILE A 76 -11.95 -5.01 -4.77
C ILE A 76 -13.26 -4.25 -4.83
N SER A 77 -14.16 -4.53 -3.89
CA SER A 77 -15.40 -3.76 -3.71
C SER A 77 -15.16 -2.49 -2.88
N SER A 78 -14.39 -2.59 -1.79
CA SER A 78 -14.04 -1.44 -0.95
C SER A 78 -12.71 -1.61 -0.24
N LEU A 79 -12.09 -0.49 0.14
CA LEU A 79 -10.82 -0.42 0.86
C LEU A 79 -10.88 0.64 1.94
N ARG A 80 -10.27 0.35 3.10
CA ARG A 80 -10.08 1.33 4.17
C ARG A 80 -8.72 1.17 4.81
N PHE A 81 -7.89 2.20 4.68
CA PHE A 81 -6.70 2.35 5.48
C PHE A 81 -7.08 2.85 6.89
N ALA A 82 -6.43 2.30 7.91
CA ALA A 82 -6.52 2.82 9.27
C ALA A 82 -5.58 4.03 9.49
N ASN A 83 -4.61 4.21 8.58
CA ASN A 83 -3.60 5.25 8.64
C ASN A 83 -4.09 6.57 8.06
N SER A 84 -3.68 7.68 8.67
CA SER A 84 -3.80 9.02 8.06
C SER A 84 -2.62 9.29 7.12
N ASP A 85 -2.78 10.26 6.22
CA ASP A 85 -1.72 10.68 5.28
C ASP A 85 -0.37 10.91 5.98
N ILE A 86 0.71 10.46 5.35
CA ILE A 86 2.07 10.60 5.89
C ILE A 86 2.68 11.90 5.37
N VAL A 87 3.05 12.80 6.28
CA VAL A 87 3.79 14.02 5.95
C VAL A 87 5.28 13.74 6.09
N SER A 88 5.97 13.55 4.97
CA SER A 88 7.41 13.23 4.94
C SER A 88 8.23 14.52 5.12
N ALA A 89 8.68 14.79 6.34
CA ALA A 89 9.43 16.00 6.71
C ALA A 89 10.94 15.93 6.35
N LEU A 90 11.25 15.40 5.15
CA LEU A 90 12.59 15.02 4.61
C LEU A 90 13.01 13.57 4.82
N ASP A 91 12.28 12.81 5.62
CA ASP A 91 12.52 11.37 5.79
C ASP A 91 11.97 10.54 4.64
N ILE A 92 12.58 9.37 4.40
CA ILE A 92 12.02 8.36 3.49
C ILE A 92 11.10 7.46 4.32
N PRO A 93 9.76 7.51 4.09
CA PRO A 93 8.85 6.63 4.80
C PRO A 93 9.01 5.20 4.28
N ARG A 94 9.32 4.28 5.20
CA ARG A 94 9.35 2.83 4.98
C ARG A 94 8.23 2.16 5.75
N ILE A 95 7.88 0.94 5.33
CA ILE A 95 6.90 0.12 6.03
C ILE A 95 7.63 -0.63 7.14
N SER A 96 7.13 -0.50 8.37
CA SER A 96 7.54 -1.35 9.48
C SER A 96 6.81 -2.68 9.43
N THR A 97 5.49 -2.60 9.30
CA THR A 97 4.58 -3.76 9.23
C THR A 97 3.47 -3.43 8.24
N LEU A 98 3.07 -4.42 7.44
CA LEU A 98 1.94 -4.31 6.52
C LEU A 98 0.92 -5.39 6.87
N ALA A 99 -0.24 -4.96 7.36
CA ALA A 99 -1.38 -5.82 7.64
C ALA A 99 -2.45 -5.58 6.58
N VAL A 100 -2.64 -6.55 5.67
CA VAL A 100 -3.76 -6.57 4.73
C VAL A 100 -4.77 -7.60 5.26
N VAL A 101 -5.95 -7.12 5.67
CA VAL A 101 -7.00 -7.95 6.27
C VAL A 101 -8.21 -7.97 5.35
N LEU A 102 -8.56 -9.16 4.87
CA LEU A 102 -9.81 -9.37 4.13
C LEU A 102 -11.00 -9.34 5.10
N GLN A 103 -12.10 -8.74 4.68
CA GLN A 103 -13.35 -8.62 5.44
C GLN A 103 -14.50 -9.35 4.75
#